data_AF-A0A381UDV3-F1
#
_entry.id   AF-A0A381UDV3-F1
#
_cell.length_a   1.000
_cell.length_b   1.000
_cell.length_c   1.000
_cell.angle_alpha   90.00
_cell.angle_beta   90.00
_cell.angle_gamma   90.00
#
_symmetry.space_group_name_H-M   'P 1'
#
loop_
_entity.id
_entity.type
_entity.pdbx_description
1 polymer ?
#
loop_
_entity_poly.entity_id
_entity_poly.type
_entity_poly.pdbx_seq_one_letter_code
_entity_poly.pdbx_strand_id
1 'polypeptide(L)' 'MKLEKQFDPDFLYNHIVHYYIDKKKCTKEEANKIAQKVINREYQRRICKNPKCNHMSHDHIRNGDTCFMLDCSCTKFVK' A
#
# COMPACT_ATOMS: atom_id res chain seq x y z
N MET A 1 -2.47 12.20 -16.39
CA MET A 1 -1.72 11.50 -15.33
C MET A 1 -2.71 11.15 -14.23
N LYS A 2 -2.97 9.86 -13.96
CA LYS A 2 -3.92 9.48 -12.90
C LYS A 2 -3.19 9.58 -11.57
N LEU A 3 -3.73 10.39 -10.67
CA LEU A 3 -3.13 10.55 -9.35
C LEU A 3 -3.24 9.22 -8.59
N GLU A 4 -2.16 8.77 -7.93
CA GLU A 4 -2.26 7.61 -7.04
C GLU A 4 -3.21 7.97 -5.89
N LYS A 5 -4.29 7.21 -5.76
CA LYS A 5 -5.23 7.38 -4.65
C LYS A 5 -4.55 6.96 -3.35
N GLN A 6 -4.90 7.65 -2.26
CA GLN A 6 -4.51 7.25 -0.92
C GLN A 6 -4.86 5.79 -0.69
N PHE A 7 -3.92 5.06 -0.09
CA PHE A 7 -4.14 3.67 0.27
C PHE A 7 -5.05 3.60 1.50
N ASP A 8 -6.20 2.97 1.34
CA ASP A 8 -7.16 2.74 2.42
C ASP A 8 -7.03 1.28 2.90
N PRO A 9 -6.33 1.04 4.03
CA PRO A 9 -6.15 -0.31 4.55
C PRO A 9 -7.45 -0.91 5.10
N ASP A 10 -8.39 -0.11 5.58
CA ASP A 10 -9.66 -0.56 6.16
C ASP A 10 -10.62 -1.03 5.07
N PHE A 11 -10.69 -0.28 3.97
CA PHE A 11 -11.45 -0.69 2.79
C PHE A 11 -10.91 -2.02 2.22
N LEU A 12 -9.59 -2.13 2.09
CA LEU A 12 -8.95 -3.36 1.62
C LEU A 12 -9.19 -4.53 2.59
N TYR A 13 -9.09 -4.29 3.90
CA TYR A 13 -9.36 -5.28 4.93
C TYR A 13 -10.76 -5.85 4.79
N ASN A 14 -11.77 -4.98 4.78
CA ASN A 14 -13.17 -5.37 4.69
C ASN A 14 -13.43 -6.16 3.41
N HIS A 15 -12.89 -5.71 2.28
CA HIS A 15 -13.04 -6.41 1.01
C HIS A 15 -12.47 -7.85 1.06
N ILE A 16 -11.28 -8.03 1.64
CA ILE A 16 -10.65 -9.35 1.76
C ILE A 16 -11.45 -10.23 2.73
N VAL A 17 -11.81 -9.72 3.90
CA VAL A 17 -12.53 -10.51 4.91
C VAL A 17 -13.87 -10.98 4.36
N HIS A 18 -14.66 -10.10 3.76
CA HIS A 18 -15.93 -10.47 3.14
C HIS A 18 -15.74 -11.48 2.01
N TYR A 19 -14.75 -11.28 1.13
CA TYR A 19 -14.49 -12.24 0.05
C TYR A 19 -14.15 -13.64 0.58
N TYR A 20 -13.28 -13.76 1.58
CA TYR A 20 -12.87 -15.06 2.10
C TYR A 20 -13.96 -15.73 2.96
N ILE A 21 -14.75 -14.96 3.70
CA ILE A 21 -15.90 -15.51 4.45
C ILE A 21 -17.00 -15.94 3.47
N ASP A 22 -17.45 -15.04 2.60
CA ASP A 22 -18.65 -15.25 1.80
C ASP A 22 -18.40 -16.18 0.61
N LYS A 23 -17.23 -16.06 -0.05
CA LYS A 23 -16.91 -16.84 -1.27
C LYS A 23 -16.09 -18.08 -0.99
N LYS A 24 -15.18 -18.04 -0.01
CA LYS A 24 -14.28 -19.16 0.31
C LYS A 24 -14.73 -19.96 1.54
N LYS A 25 -15.77 -19.51 2.25
CA LYS A 25 -16.29 -20.15 3.48
C LYS A 25 -15.20 -20.36 4.53
N CYS A 26 -14.20 -19.49 4.56
CA CYS A 26 -13.15 -19.52 5.58
C CYS A 26 -13.70 -19.06 6.93
N THR A 27 -13.02 -19.46 8.01
CA THR A 27 -13.31 -18.90 9.32
C THR A 27 -12.93 -17.42 9.37
N LYS A 28 -13.58 -16.66 10.26
CA LYS A 28 -13.26 -15.24 10.47
C LYS A 28 -11.78 -15.05 10.85
N GLU A 29 -11.22 -15.95 11.65
CA GLU A 29 -9.82 -15.89 12.06
C GLU A 29 -8.85 -16.09 10.89
N GLU A 30 -9.11 -17.05 10.01
CA GLU A 30 -8.31 -17.27 8.81
C GLU A 30 -8.40 -16.08 7.85
N ALA A 31 -9.61 -15.57 7.61
CA ALA A 31 -9.84 -14.41 6.75
C ALA A 31 -9.10 -13.17 7.29
N ASN A 32 -9.14 -12.94 8.60
CA ASN A 32 -8.41 -11.84 9.25
C ASN A 32 -6.89 -11.98 9.08
N LYS A 33 -6.34 -13.19 9.29
CA LYS A 33 -4.91 -13.47 9.10
C LYS A 33 -4.48 -13.21 7.64
N ILE A 34 -5.32 -13.60 6.68
CA ILE A 34 -5.06 -13.35 5.25
C ILE A 34 -5.09 -11.84 4.97
N ALA A 35 -6.14 -11.14 5.43
CA ALA A 35 -6.29 -9.70 5.24
C ALA A 35 -5.08 -8.92 5.80
N GLN A 36 -4.66 -9.21 7.04
CA GLN A 36 -3.49 -8.58 7.64
C GLN A 36 -2.20 -8.82 6.84
N LYS A 37 -1.97 -10.04 6.34
CA LYS A 37 -0.79 -10.33 5.50
C LYS A 37 -0.81 -9.54 4.20
N VAL A 38 -1.97 -9.45 3.55
CA VAL A 38 -2.12 -8.71 2.27
C VAL A 38 -1.95 -7.21 2.49
N ILE A 39 -2.58 -6.64 3.51
CA ILE A 39 -2.47 -5.21 3.84
C ILE A 39 -1.02 -4.85 4.15
N ASN A 40 -0.34 -5.62 5.00
CA ASN A 40 1.07 -5.38 5.30
C ASN A 40 1.93 -5.43 4.02
N ARG A 41 1.69 -6.41 3.14
CA ARG A 41 2.41 -6.51 1.86
C ARG A 41 2.17 -5.27 0.98
N GLU A 42 0.92 -4.83 0.85
CA GLU A 42 0.55 -3.66 0.06
C GLU A 42 1.12 -2.36 0.65
N TYR A 43 1.08 -2.23 1.98
CA TYR A 43 1.66 -1.11 2.71
C TYR A 43 3.17 -1.02 2.47
N GLN A 44 3.91 -2.13 2.61
CA GLN A 44 5.36 -2.19 2.35
C GLN A 44 5.72 -1.90 0.88
N ARG A 45 4.85 -2.28 -0.08
CA ARG A 45 5.03 -1.93 -1.50
C ARG A 45 4.86 -0.44 -1.76
N ARG A 46 4.02 0.22 -0.97
CA ARG A 46 3.68 1.64 -1.08
C ARG A 46 4.57 2.53 -0.23
N ILE A 47 5.47 1.98 0.58
CA ILE A 47 6.51 2.75 1.27
C ILE A 47 7.70 3.03 0.34
N CYS A 48 8.24 4.24 0.45
CA CYS A 48 9.51 4.64 -0.15
C CYS A 48 10.65 3.81 0.49
N LYS A 49 11.28 2.92 -0.28
CA LYS A 49 12.33 1.99 0.22
C LYS A 49 13.66 2.66 0.58
N ASN A 50 13.79 3.97 0.40
CA ASN A 50 14.99 4.67 0.83
C ASN A 50 14.87 4.97 2.33
N PRO A 51 15.84 4.52 3.15
CA PRO A 51 15.80 4.68 4.60
C PRO A 51 15.79 6.14 5.07
N LYS A 52 16.13 7.10 4.18
CA LYS A 52 16.11 8.54 4.48
C LYS A 52 14.74 9.20 4.29
N CYS A 53 13.81 8.59 3.55
CA CYS A 53 12.49 9.14 3.21
C CYS A 53 11.35 8.45 3.98
N ASN A 54 11.32 7.10 3.96
CA ASN A 54 10.31 6.19 4.53
C ASN A 54 8.82 6.61 4.48
N HIS A 55 8.45 7.55 3.61
CA HIS A 55 7.08 8.04 3.47
C HIS A 55 6.27 7.17 2.50
N MET A 56 4.96 7.40 2.45
CA MET A 56 4.08 6.67 1.53
C MET A 56 4.22 7.17 0.09
N SER A 57 3.86 6.31 -0.87
CA SER A 57 3.92 6.64 -2.30
C SER A 57 2.90 7.73 -2.66
N HIS A 58 1.78 7.82 -1.93
CA HIS A 58 0.82 8.91 -2.10
C HIS A 58 1.30 10.24 -1.49
N ASP A 59 2.29 10.19 -0.61
CA ASP A 59 2.96 11.35 0.00
C ASP A 59 4.17 11.82 -0.82
N HIS A 60 4.46 11.25 -2.00
CA HIS A 60 5.32 11.98 -2.95
C HIS A 60 4.69 13.35 -3.22
N ILE A 61 5.48 14.36 -3.66
CA ILE A 61 4.95 15.67 -4.04
C ILE A 61 4.08 15.45 -5.30
N ARG A 62 2.87 15.00 -5.00
CA ARG A 62 1.65 14.97 -5.75
C ARG A 62 1.85 14.52 -7.20
N ASN A 63 2.07 13.23 -7.46
CA ASN A 63 1.97 12.70 -8.82
C ASN A 63 2.91 13.39 -9.83
N GLY A 64 4.05 13.89 -9.35
CA GLY A 64 5.03 14.64 -10.14
C GLY A 64 6.40 13.97 -10.18
N ASP A 65 6.46 12.64 -10.00
CA ASP A 65 7.69 11.84 -10.08
C ASP A 65 8.85 12.31 -9.17
N THR A 66 8.56 13.11 -8.14
CA THR A 66 9.56 13.74 -7.28
C THR A 66 9.31 13.39 -5.80
N CYS A 67 10.37 12.96 -5.11
CA CYS A 67 10.35 12.74 -3.66
C CYS A 67 10.44 14.07 -2.90
N PHE A 68 9.90 14.12 -1.67
CA PHE A 68 10.09 15.27 -0.77
C PHE A 68 11.57 15.52 -0.43
N MET A 69 12.42 14.49 -0.52
CA MET A 69 13.87 14.64 -0.48
C MET A 69 14.41 14.92 -1.89
N LEU A 70 15.03 16.09 -2.06
CA LEU A 70 15.69 16.51 -3.31
C LEU A 70 16.71 15.47 -3.83
N ASP A 71 17.40 14.76 -2.92
CA ASP A 71 18.41 13.74 -3.23
C ASP A 71 17.94 12.30 -2.95
N CYS A 72 16.65 11.98 -3.10
CA CYS A 72 16.19 10.60 -2.97
C CYS A 72 16.80 9.74 -4.09
N SER A 73 17.65 8.78 -3.74
CA SER A 73 18.17 7.74 -4.67
C SER A 73 17.11 6.71 -5.07
N CYS A 74 15.85 7.11 -5.03
CA CYS A 74 14.68 6.27 -5.16
C CYS A 74 14.43 6.02 -6.64
N THR A 75 15.00 4.93 -7.16
CA THR A 75 14.91 4.52 -8.58
C THR A 75 13.49 4.20 -9.06
N LYS A 76 12.49 4.24 -8.16
CA LYS A 76 11.08 3.99 -8.48
C LYS A 76 10.48 5.03 -9.45
N PHE A 77 11.10 6.22 -9.55
CA PHE A 77 10.63 7.33 -10.40
C PHE A 77 11.69 7.84 -11.39
N VAL A 78 12.84 7.17 -11.47
CA VAL A 78 13.86 7.51 -12.47
C VAL A 78 13.40 6.89 -13.79
N LYS A 79 13.06 7.73 -14.77
CA LYS A 79 12.81 7.30 -16.16
C LYS A 79 14.05 6.68 -16.78
#